data_AF-A0A8I1HVK1-F1
#
_entry.id   AF-A0A8I1HVK1-F1
#
_cell.length_a   1.000
_cell.length_b   1.000
_cell.length_c   1.000
_cell.angle_alpha   90.00
_cell.angle_beta   90.00
_cell.angle_gamma   90.00
#
_symmetry.space_group_name_H-M   'P 1'
#
loop_
_entity.id
_entity.type
_entity.pdbx_description
1 polymer ?
#
loop_
_entity_poly.entity_id
_entity_poly.type
_entity_poly.pdbx_seq_one_letter_code
_entity_poly.pdbx_strand_id
1 'polypeptide(L)'
;MEFPGLWFNVSELHALLAIHELIGGLDPGLLRAELQPLRERIEKLLAGRGVSTGELVKRIQFVGAGIRLCCPLAFRAAATALIERTRLKLNYHSRGENSISTRTISPQRLLYYRGNWYLAAYCHTAADCASWLLNG
;
A
#
# COMPACT_ATOMS: atom_id res chain seq x y z
N MET A 1 25.90 -1.49 10.14
CA MET A 1 27.02 -0.60 9.80
C MET A 1 26.55 0.81 9.98
N GLU A 2 27.15 1.53 10.91
CA GLU A 2 26.92 2.96 11.10
C GLU A 2 27.71 3.71 10.03
N PHE A 3 27.06 4.64 9.31
CA PHE A 3 27.73 5.46 8.31
C PHE A 3 28.44 6.63 9.02
N PRO A 4 29.76 6.81 8.87
CA PRO A 4 30.45 7.90 9.54
C PRO A 4 29.98 9.24 8.95
N GLY A 5 29.36 10.08 9.80
CA GLY A 5 28.86 11.42 9.44
C GLY A 5 27.34 11.56 9.36
N LEU A 6 26.58 10.46 9.38
CA LEU A 6 25.12 10.45 9.48
C LEU A 6 24.72 9.96 10.88
N TRP A 7 24.11 10.85 11.66
CA TRP A 7 23.63 10.53 13.01
C TRP A 7 22.51 9.46 13.02
N PHE A 8 21.87 9.23 11.88
CA PHE A 8 20.87 8.19 11.72
C PHE A 8 21.53 6.89 11.26
N ASN A 9 21.14 5.78 11.90
CA ASN A 9 21.44 4.49 11.33
C ASN A 9 20.62 4.26 10.04
N VAL A 10 21.01 3.25 9.27
CA VAL A 10 20.36 2.93 7.98
C VAL A 10 18.84 2.70 8.13
N SER A 11 18.41 2.05 9.22
CA SER A 11 17.01 1.74 9.48
C SER A 11 16.20 3.00 9.83
N GLU A 12 16.77 3.93 10.59
CA GLU A 12 16.14 5.21 10.94
C GLU A 12 15.99 6.12 9.72
N LEU A 13 17.05 6.25 8.93
CA LEU A 13 17.01 7.03 7.69
C LEU A 13 15.98 6.44 6.71
N HIS A 14 15.95 5.11 6.58
CA HIS A 14 14.94 4.42 5.79
C HIS A 14 13.53 4.78 6.29
N ALA A 15 13.26 4.63 7.58
CA ALA A 15 11.95 4.89 8.16
C ALA A 15 11.49 6.34 7.91
N LEU A 16 12.37 7.32 8.13
CA LEU A 16 12.06 8.74 7.92
C LEU A 16 11.73 9.04 6.45
N LEU A 17 12.53 8.52 5.53
CA LEU A 17 12.30 8.71 4.10
C LEU A 17 11.03 7.97 3.63
N ALA A 18 10.76 6.77 4.14
CA ALA A 18 9.54 6.04 3.81
C ALA A 18 8.28 6.76 4.29
N ILE A 19 8.28 7.32 5.50
CA ILE A 19 7.15 8.11 6.02
C ILE A 19 6.94 9.36 5.16
N HIS A 20 8.02 10.05 4.80
CA HIS A 20 7.98 11.24 3.93
C HIS A 20 7.33 10.93 2.57
N GLU A 21 7.76 9.84 1.92
CA GLU A 21 7.21 9.38 0.65
C GLU A 21 5.75 8.94 0.76
N LEU A 22 5.38 8.22 1.84
CA LEU A 22 4.00 7.80 2.07
C LEU A 22 3.05 8.99 2.18
N ILE A 23 3.44 10.05 2.90
CA ILE A 23 2.64 11.28 3.01
C ILE A 23 2.61 12.00 1.65
N GLY A 24 3.72 12.02 0.91
CA GLY A 24 3.80 12.62 -0.43
C GLY A 24 2.93 11.93 -1.48
N GLY A 25 2.76 10.61 -1.36
CA GLY A 25 1.94 9.78 -2.24
C GLY A 25 0.44 9.76 -1.90
N LEU A 26 -0.01 10.42 -0.83
CA LEU A 26 -1.43 10.53 -0.52
C LEU A 26 -2.16 11.39 -1.57
N ASP A 27 -3.35 10.95 -1.94
CA ASP A 27 -4.28 11.76 -2.73
C ASP A 27 -4.58 13.09 -2.01
N PRO A 28 -4.85 14.17 -2.75
CA PRO A 28 -5.31 15.42 -2.16
C PRO A 28 -6.56 15.20 -1.29
N GLY A 29 -6.52 15.63 -0.03
CA GLY A 29 -7.63 15.46 0.89
C GLY A 29 -7.28 15.82 2.33
N LEU A 30 -8.26 15.68 3.23
CA LEU A 30 -8.13 16.01 4.66
C LEU A 30 -6.93 15.32 5.30
N LEU A 31 -6.79 14.01 5.09
CA LEU A 31 -5.70 13.23 5.70
C LEU A 31 -4.31 13.73 5.27
N ARG A 32 -4.15 14.13 4.01
CA ARG A 32 -2.89 14.70 3.53
C ARG A 32 -2.59 16.04 4.20
N ALA A 33 -3.61 16.89 4.37
CA ALA A 33 -3.45 18.17 5.05
C ALA A 33 -3.05 18.00 6.52
N GLU A 34 -3.70 17.06 7.24
CA GLU A 34 -3.40 16.76 8.64
C GLU A 34 -2.00 16.19 8.85
N LEU A 35 -1.48 15.41 7.89
CA LEU A 35 -0.15 14.80 7.98
C LEU A 35 0.97 15.68 7.40
N GLN A 36 0.64 16.78 6.72
CA GLN A 36 1.61 17.69 6.14
C GLN A 36 2.61 18.27 7.18
N PRO A 37 2.19 18.68 8.40
CA PRO A 37 3.13 19.16 9.42
C PRO A 37 4.16 18.10 9.85
N LEU A 38 3.78 16.82 9.84
CA LEU A 38 4.71 15.72 10.15
C LEU A 38 5.77 15.59 9.06
N ARG A 39 5.37 15.68 7.79
CA ARG A 39 6.29 15.67 6.65
C ARG A 39 7.30 16.82 6.73
N GLU A 40 6.84 18.04 7.01
CA GLU A 40 7.73 19.20 7.19
C GLU A 40 8.70 19.02 8.36
N ARG A 41 8.25 18.38 9.44
CA ARG A 41 9.11 18.08 10.60
C ARG A 41 10.22 17.10 10.24
N ILE A 42 9.92 16.09 9.42
CA ILE A 42 10.93 15.15 8.90
C ILE A 42 11.93 15.89 8.01
N GLU A 43 11.46 16.77 7.13
CA GLU A 43 12.33 17.60 6.28
C GLU A 43 13.28 18.47 7.11
N LYS A 44 12.77 19.12 8.18
CA LYS A 44 13.60 19.91 9.10
C LYS A 44 14.62 19.06 9.86
N LEU A 45 14.24 17.86 10.30
CA LEU A 45 15.15 16.94 11.00
C LEU A 45 16.32 16.50 10.11
N LEU A 46 16.04 16.23 8.83
CA LEU A 46 17.05 15.86 7.85
C LEU A 46 17.91 17.09 7.49
N ALA A 47 17.30 18.24 7.20
CA ALA A 47 18.02 19.47 6.86
C ALA A 47 18.97 19.94 7.99
N GLY A 48 18.52 19.88 9.25
CA GLY A 48 19.34 20.22 10.42
C GLY A 48 20.56 19.33 10.64
N ARG A 49 20.70 18.24 9.86
CA ARG A 49 21.83 17.30 9.90
C ARG A 49 22.65 17.31 8.60
N GLY A 50 22.46 18.32 7.74
CA GLY A 50 23.19 18.46 6.47
C GLY A 50 22.63 17.62 5.32
N VAL A 51 21.43 17.05 5.50
CA VAL A 51 20.80 16.11 4.58
C VAL A 51 19.69 16.86 3.83
N SER A 52 19.95 17.28 2.59
CA SER A 52 18.95 17.95 1.76
C SER A 52 17.88 16.97 1.26
N THR A 53 16.69 17.01 1.86
CA THR A 53 15.56 16.15 1.47
C THR A 53 15.16 16.30 0.02
N GLY A 54 15.23 17.52 -0.53
CA GLY A 54 14.90 17.78 -1.93
C GLY A 54 15.81 17.06 -2.92
N GLU A 55 17.09 16.89 -2.59
CA GLU A 55 18.03 16.12 -3.43
C GLU A 55 17.95 14.62 -3.16
N LEU A 56 17.71 14.22 -1.91
CA LEU A 56 17.59 12.82 -1.53
C LEU A 56 16.35 12.16 -2.07
N VAL A 57 15.19 12.81 -2.03
CA VAL A 57 13.96 12.29 -2.65
C VAL A 57 14.12 12.17 -4.17
N LYS A 58 14.89 13.06 -4.81
CA LYS A 58 15.20 12.97 -6.25
C LYS A 58 16.19 11.85 -6.59
N ARG A 59 17.09 11.50 -5.67
CA ARG A 59 18.18 10.52 -5.90
C ARG A 59 17.89 9.12 -5.32
N ILE A 60 17.02 9.03 -4.33
CA ILE A 60 16.61 7.80 -3.66
C ILE A 60 15.13 7.58 -3.95
N GLN A 61 14.86 6.68 -4.89
CA GLN A 61 13.51 6.28 -5.24
C GLN A 61 13.13 5.02 -4.47
N PHE A 62 12.04 5.07 -3.70
CA PHE A 62 11.45 3.88 -3.09
C PHE A 62 10.63 3.12 -4.13
N VAL A 63 11.27 2.18 -4.81
CA VAL A 63 10.62 1.29 -5.78
C VAL A 63 9.66 0.36 -5.03
N GLY A 64 8.35 0.59 -5.18
CA GLY A 64 7.28 -0.15 -4.49
C GLY A 64 6.47 0.67 -3.47
N ALA A 65 6.85 1.93 -3.21
CA ALA A 65 6.07 2.88 -2.41
C ALA A 65 4.94 3.55 -3.20
N GLY A 66 4.82 3.28 -4.51
CA GLY A 66 3.65 3.67 -5.28
C GLY A 66 2.47 2.80 -4.87
N ILE A 67 1.52 3.38 -4.13
CA ILE A 67 0.18 2.80 -3.97
C ILE A 67 -0.38 2.69 -5.39
N ARG A 68 -0.45 1.47 -5.96
CA ARG A 68 -1.34 1.29 -7.11
C ARG A 68 -2.74 1.44 -6.58
N LEU A 69 -3.43 2.46 -7.08
CA LEU A 69 -4.83 2.71 -6.74
C LEU A 69 -5.63 1.48 -7.15
N CYS A 70 -5.95 0.64 -6.17
CA CYS A 70 -7.01 -0.35 -6.31
C CYS A 70 -8.29 0.43 -6.67
N CYS A 71 -9.13 -0.14 -7.52
CA CYS A 71 -10.47 0.40 -7.76
C CYS A 71 -11.15 0.68 -6.40
N PRO A 72 -11.49 1.95 -6.06
CA PRO A 72 -11.99 2.29 -4.72
C PRO A 72 -13.27 1.52 -4.36
N LEU A 73 -14.10 1.23 -5.36
CA LEU A 73 -15.33 0.45 -5.19
C LEU A 73 -15.02 -1.01 -4.83
N ALA A 74 -14.05 -1.64 -5.50
CA ALA A 74 -13.66 -3.01 -5.23
C ALA A 74 -13.01 -3.14 -3.85
N PHE A 75 -12.13 -2.20 -3.48
CA PHE A 75 -11.53 -2.15 -2.15
C PHE A 75 -12.60 -2.01 -1.07
N ARG A 76 -13.52 -1.04 -1.23
CA ARG A 76 -14.59 -0.81 -0.26
C ARG A 76 -15.48 -2.05 -0.10
N ALA A 77 -15.92 -2.66 -1.19
CA ALA A 77 -16.74 -3.88 -1.14
C ALA A 77 -16.02 -5.03 -0.43
N ALA A 78 -14.74 -5.24 -0.76
CA ALA A 78 -13.91 -6.27 -0.11
C ALA A 78 -13.70 -6.00 1.38
N ALA A 79 -13.41 -4.75 1.76
CA ALA A 79 -13.21 -4.33 3.14
C ALA A 79 -14.50 -4.46 3.97
N THR A 80 -15.64 -3.99 3.44
CA THR A 80 -16.95 -4.14 4.07
C THR A 80 -17.27 -5.61 4.30
N ALA A 81 -17.16 -6.46 3.26
CA ALA A 81 -17.47 -7.89 3.38
C ALA A 81 -16.52 -8.62 4.35
N LEU A 82 -15.26 -8.20 4.44
CA LEU A 82 -14.30 -8.71 5.42
C LEU A 82 -14.70 -8.36 6.85
N ILE A 83 -15.03 -7.09 7.12
CA ILE A 83 -15.39 -6.60 8.46
C ILE A 83 -16.72 -7.21 8.92
N GLU A 84 -17.71 -7.24 8.03
CA GLU A 84 -19.05 -7.77 8.31
C GLU A 84 -19.13 -9.30 8.23
N ARG A 85 -18.03 -9.97 7.83
CA ARG A 85 -17.96 -11.43 7.62
C ARG A 85 -19.03 -11.96 6.66
N THR A 86 -19.36 -11.17 5.64
CA THR A 86 -20.35 -11.54 4.62
C THR A 86 -19.67 -12.18 3.40
N ARG A 87 -20.42 -13.04 2.69
CA ARG A 87 -19.94 -13.64 1.44
C ARG A 87 -19.97 -12.61 0.32
N LEU A 88 -18.95 -12.61 -0.52
CA LEU A 88 -18.85 -11.72 -1.67
C LEU A 88 -18.93 -12.52 -2.97
N LYS A 89 -19.68 -12.02 -3.95
CA LYS A 89 -19.68 -12.54 -5.32
C LYS A 89 -18.82 -11.65 -6.20
N LEU A 90 -17.88 -12.24 -6.92
CA LEU A 90 -16.99 -11.52 -7.83
C LEU A 90 -16.86 -12.23 -9.17
N ASN A 91 -16.52 -11.46 -10.20
CA ASN A 91 -16.11 -11.98 -11.48
C ASN A 91 -14.60 -12.22 -11.46
N TYR A 92 -14.20 -13.48 -11.61
CA TYR A 92 -12.82 -13.91 -11.65
C TYR A 92 -12.37 -14.12 -13.09
N HIS A 93 -11.33 -13.39 -13.49
CA HIS A 93 -10.63 -13.60 -14.76
C HIS A 93 -9.51 -14.62 -14.57
N SER A 94 -9.61 -15.76 -15.25
CA SER A 94 -8.53 -16.75 -15.27
C SER A 94 -7.36 -16.26 -16.13
N ARG A 95 -6.13 -16.39 -15.63
CA ARG A 95 -4.92 -15.95 -16.37
C ARG A 95 -4.62 -16.78 -17.63
N GLY A 96 -5.13 -18.01 -17.69
CA GLY A 96 -4.82 -18.95 -18.77
C GLY A 96 -5.88 -19.03 -19.87
N GLU A 97 -7.16 -18.92 -19.52
CA GLU A 97 -8.27 -19.28 -20.42
C GLU A 97 -9.04 -18.07 -20.96
N ASN A 98 -8.67 -16.85 -20.56
CA ASN A 98 -9.41 -15.62 -20.86
C ASN A 98 -10.92 -15.74 -20.56
N SER A 99 -11.27 -16.57 -19.58
CA SER A 99 -12.64 -16.88 -19.19
C SER A 99 -13.01 -16.09 -17.94
N ILE A 100 -14.21 -15.51 -17.95
CA ILE A 100 -14.80 -14.83 -16.79
C ILE A 100 -15.72 -15.82 -16.11
N SER A 101 -15.47 -16.08 -14.82
CA SER A 101 -16.33 -16.94 -14.01
C SER A 101 -16.79 -16.22 -12.75
N THR A 102 -18.05 -16.35 -12.38
CA THR A 102 -18.53 -15.83 -11.10
C THR A 102 -18.09 -16.76 -9.97
N ARG A 103 -17.46 -16.21 -8.94
CA ARG A 103 -17.03 -16.93 -7.73
C ARG A 103 -17.77 -16.37 -6.52
N THR A 104 -18.23 -17.26 -5.65
CA THR A 104 -18.68 -16.88 -4.30
C THR A 104 -17.54 -17.16 -3.32
N ILE A 105 -17.11 -16.12 -2.61
CA ILE A 105 -15.97 -16.19 -1.70
C ILE A 105 -16.37 -15.75 -0.28
N SER A 106 -15.66 -16.27 0.71
CA SER A 106 -15.67 -15.77 2.09
C SER A 106 -14.34 -15.06 2.37
N PRO A 107 -14.31 -13.72 2.39
CA PRO A 107 -13.13 -12.93 2.73
C PRO A 107 -12.51 -13.35 4.06
N GLN A 108 -11.19 -13.48 4.10
CA GLN A 108 -10.44 -13.80 5.31
C GLN A 108 -9.44 -12.71 5.69
N ARG A 109 -8.79 -12.08 4.71
CA ARG A 109 -7.79 -11.03 4.96
C ARG A 109 -7.57 -10.13 3.73
N LEU A 110 -7.33 -8.84 3.99
CA LEU A 110 -6.75 -7.91 3.01
C LEU A 110 -5.23 -7.83 3.22
N LEU A 111 -4.47 -8.02 2.15
CA LEU A 111 -3.01 -8.02 2.14
C LEU A 111 -2.52 -6.92 1.21
N TYR A 112 -1.61 -6.09 1.68
CA TYR A 112 -0.87 -5.17 0.82
C TYR A 112 0.50 -5.76 0.53
N TYR A 113 0.77 -6.11 -0.72
CA TYR A 113 2.01 -6.76 -1.12
C TYR A 113 2.51 -6.21 -2.46
N ARG A 114 3.79 -5.83 -2.49
CA ARG A 114 4.48 -5.26 -3.68
C ARG A 114 3.64 -4.21 -4.41
N GLY A 115 3.08 -3.26 -3.67
CA GLY A 115 2.31 -2.15 -4.25
C GLY A 115 0.88 -2.49 -4.66
N ASN A 116 0.35 -3.68 -4.35
CA ASN A 116 -0.99 -4.09 -4.73
C ASN A 116 -1.79 -4.64 -3.54
N TRP A 117 -3.11 -4.43 -3.58
CA TRP A 117 -4.04 -5.04 -2.64
C TRP A 117 -4.46 -6.43 -3.11
N TYR A 118 -4.44 -7.39 -2.21
CA TYR A 118 -4.93 -8.74 -2.42
C TYR A 118 -6.00 -9.07 -1.38
N LEU A 119 -7.06 -9.72 -1.81
CA LEU A 119 -8.05 -10.33 -0.94
C LEU A 119 -7.77 -11.82 -0.83
N ALA A 120 -7.33 -12.28 0.34
CA ALA A 120 -7.28 -13.69 0.67
C ALA A 120 -8.67 -14.15 1.11
N ALA A 121 -9.20 -15.21 0.50
CA ALA A 121 -10.53 -15.70 0.78
C ALA A 121 -10.65 -17.21 0.52
N TYR A 122 -11.67 -17.82 1.13
CA TYR A 122 -12.09 -19.17 0.78
C TYR A 122 -13.08 -19.09 -0.38
N CYS A 123 -12.80 -19.79 -1.48
CA CYS A 123 -13.71 -19.91 -2.61
C CYS A 123 -14.65 -21.08 -2.43
N HIS A 124 -15.95 -20.81 -2.29
CA HIS A 124 -16.97 -21.85 -2.19
C HIS A 124 -17.18 -22.61 -3.50
N THR A 125 -16.95 -21.94 -4.63
CA THR A 125 -17.10 -22.56 -5.96
C THR A 125 -15.99 -23.56 -6.26
N ALA A 126 -14.77 -23.32 -5.78
CA ALA A 126 -13.61 -24.19 -5.98
C ALA A 126 -13.29 -25.07 -4.76
N ALA A 127 -14.00 -24.86 -3.64
CA ALA A 127 -13.74 -25.48 -2.33
C ALA A 127 -12.28 -25.36 -1.87
N ASP A 128 -11.66 -24.20 -2.10
CA ASP A 128 -10.23 -23.97 -1.84
C ASP A 128 -9.94 -22.51 -1.41
N CYS A 129 -8.82 -22.30 -0.72
CA CYS A 129 -8.30 -20.99 -0.33
C CYS A 129 -7.42 -20.40 -1.43
N ALA A 130 -7.70 -19.16 -1.83
CA ALA A 130 -6.83 -18.43 -2.77
C ALA A 130 -6.74 -16.94 -2.43
N SER A 131 -5.84 -16.24 -3.11
CA SER A 131 -5.70 -14.79 -3.04
C SER A 131 -5.97 -14.14 -4.38
N TRP A 132 -6.81 -13.10 -4.38
CA TRP A 132 -7.20 -12.37 -5.57
C TRP A 132 -6.63 -10.96 -5.52
N LEU A 133 -5.97 -10.56 -6.60
CA LEU A 133 -5.54 -9.17 -6.80
C LEU A 133 -6.78 -8.27 -6.93
N LEU A 134 -6.87 -7.24 -6.10
CA LEU A 134 -7.90 -6.21 -6.19
C LEU A 134 -7.44 -5.14 -7.18
N ASN A 135 -7.37 -5.48 -8.46
CA ASN A 135 -7.28 -4.51 -9.53
C ASN A 135 -8.53 -4.66 -10.40
N GLY A 136 -9.08 -3.52 -10.85
CA GLY A 136 -10.30 -3.47 -11.66
C GLY A 136 -10.19 -4.27 -12.94
#